data_AF-A0AAJ2H1U8-F1
#
_entry.id   AF-A0AAJ2H1U8-F1
#
_cell.length_a   1.000
_cell.length_b   1.000
_cell.length_c   1.000
_cell.angle_alpha   90.00
_cell.angle_beta   90.00
_cell.angle_gamma   90.00
#
_symmetry.space_group_name_H-M   'P 1'
#
loop_
_entity.id
_entity.type
_entity.pdbx_description
1 polymer ?
#
loop_
_entity_poly.entity_id
_entity_poly.type
_entity_poly.pdbx_seq_one_letter_code
_entity_poly.pdbx_strand_id
1 'polypeptide(L)'
;VEQILTDMESAGIQLDTEFLDQLGVEFSGYIKSLEEQVIDMAGQEFNVSSPKQLGEILFDKIGIAGGKKTASGQYGTGEAVLEKIDHPIAAAVLEHRSLCKLKNT
;
A
#
# COMPACT_ATOMS: atom_id res chain seq x y z
N VAL A 1 33.37 18.43 7.67
CA VAL A 1 32.30 17.55 7.14
C VAL A 1 31.19 18.38 6.51
N GLU A 2 30.79 19.51 7.13
CA GLU A 2 29.80 20.44 6.55
C GLU A 2 30.13 20.91 5.13
N GLN A 3 31.40 21.25 4.84
CA GLN A 3 31.80 21.76 3.52
C GLN A 3 31.55 20.75 2.38
N ILE A 4 31.68 19.45 2.65
CA ILE A 4 31.44 18.38 1.67
C ILE A 4 29.94 18.26 1.36
N LEU A 5 29.08 18.40 2.38
CA LEU A 5 27.62 18.35 2.18
C LEU A 5 27.14 19.57 1.37
N THR A 6 27.67 20.76 1.66
CA THR A 6 27.34 21.99 0.91
C THR A 6 27.74 21.90 -0.56
N ASP A 7 28.91 21.30 -0.85
CA ASP A 7 29.37 21.09 -2.22
C ASP A 7 28.51 20.04 -2.96
N MET A 8 28.08 18.97 -2.27
CA MET A 8 27.19 17.94 -2.82
C MET A 8 25.79 18.48 -3.12
N GLU A 9 25.22 19.31 -2.24
CA GLU A 9 23.92 19.95 -2.44
C GLU A 9 23.96 20.95 -3.61
N SER A 10 25.04 21.72 -3.74
CA SER A 10 25.20 22.70 -4.83
C SER A 10 25.41 22.04 -6.21
N ALA A 11 26.05 20.88 -6.25
CA ALA A 11 26.22 20.10 -7.48
C ALA A 11 24.90 19.47 -7.95
N GLY A 12 24.02 19.11 -7.01
CA GLY A 12 22.72 18.52 -7.28
C GLY A 12 22.81 17.11 -7.90
N ILE A 13 21.64 16.57 -8.25
CA ILE A 13 21.48 15.32 -9.01
C ILE A 13 20.63 15.62 -10.23
N GLN A 14 21.08 15.16 -11.38
CA GLN A 14 20.27 15.20 -12.60
C GLN A 14 19.19 14.12 -12.50
N LEU A 15 17.93 14.54 -12.48
CA LEU A 15 16.77 13.65 -12.52
C LEU A 15 16.17 13.66 -13.92
N ASP A 16 15.79 12.47 -14.39
CA ASP A 16 14.98 12.34 -15.60
C ASP A 16 13.50 12.45 -15.23
N THR A 17 12.94 13.64 -15.39
CA THR A 17 11.55 13.92 -15.03
C THR A 17 10.56 13.18 -15.93
N GLU A 18 10.88 12.97 -17.22
CA GLU A 18 9.99 12.25 -18.13
C GLU A 18 9.90 10.78 -17.77
N PHE A 19 11.03 10.15 -17.42
CA PHE A 19 11.04 8.78 -16.93
C PHE A 19 10.27 8.62 -15.62
N LEU A 20 10.44 9.57 -14.69
CA LEU A 20 9.71 9.56 -13.41
C LEU A 20 8.19 9.71 -13.60
N ASP A 21 7.77 10.59 -14.52
CA ASP A 21 6.35 10.75 -14.84
C ASP A 21 5.76 9.48 -15.47
N GLN A 22 6.48 8.84 -16.40
CA GLN A 22 6.06 7.56 -16.99
C GLN A 22 5.92 6.47 -15.92
N LEU A 23 6.90 6.37 -15.01
CA LEU A 23 6.86 5.42 -13.91
C LEU A 23 5.67 5.68 -12.97
N GLY A 24 5.35 6.94 -12.70
CA GLY A 24 4.16 7.32 -11.93
C GLY A 24 2.85 6.90 -12.58
N VAL A 25 2.76 6.96 -13.92
CA VAL A 25 1.60 6.49 -14.69
C VAL A 25 1.51 4.96 -14.62
N GLU A 26 2.61 4.24 -14.83
CA GLU A 26 2.64 2.78 -14.73
C GLU A 26 2.20 2.31 -13.34
N PHE A 27 2.77 2.88 -12.28
CA PHE A 27 2.38 2.55 -10.90
C PHE A 27 0.92 2.85 -10.63
N SER A 28 0.39 3.95 -11.17
CA SER A 28 -1.05 4.25 -11.04
C SER A 28 -1.92 3.20 -11.74
N GLY A 29 -1.47 2.64 -12.86
CA GLY A 29 -2.13 1.51 -13.53
C GLY A 29 -2.09 0.23 -12.70
N TYR A 30 -0.93 -0.14 -12.16
CA TYR A 30 -0.78 -1.30 -11.29
C TYR A 30 -1.61 -1.20 -10.00
N ILE A 31 -1.60 -0.03 -9.36
CA ILE A 31 -2.40 0.25 -8.16
C ILE A 31 -3.89 0.00 -8.45
N LYS A 32 -4.42 0.52 -9.57
CA LYS A 32 -5.82 0.30 -9.96
C LYS A 32 -6.12 -1.18 -10.21
N SER A 33 -5.25 -1.88 -10.92
CA SER A 33 -5.45 -3.30 -11.18
C SER A 33 -5.46 -4.13 -9.89
N LEU A 34 -4.61 -3.78 -8.92
CA LEU A 34 -4.62 -4.42 -7.59
C LEU A 34 -5.89 -4.07 -6.80
N GLU A 35 -6.36 -2.83 -6.86
CA GLU A 35 -7.63 -2.43 -6.23
C GLU A 35 -8.81 -3.24 -6.79
N GLU A 36 -8.90 -3.36 -8.12
CA GLU A 36 -9.94 -4.15 -8.78
C GLU A 36 -9.89 -5.62 -8.36
N GLN A 37 -8.69 -6.22 -8.33
CA GLN A 37 -8.51 -7.60 -7.87
C GLN A 37 -8.93 -7.78 -6.40
N VAL A 38 -8.58 -6.84 -5.53
CA VAL A 38 -8.95 -6.88 -4.10
C VAL A 38 -10.47 -6.75 -3.94
N ILE A 39 -11.11 -5.86 -4.70
CA ILE A 39 -12.56 -5.66 -4.68
C ILE A 39 -13.29 -6.92 -5.18
N ASP A 40 -12.82 -7.52 -6.27
CA ASP A 40 -13.38 -8.76 -6.82
C ASP A 40 -13.27 -9.93 -5.82
N MET A 41 -12.09 -10.10 -5.20
CA MET A 41 -11.89 -11.09 -4.13
C MET A 41 -12.76 -10.83 -2.89
N ALA A 42 -13.04 -9.57 -2.58
CA ALA A 42 -13.89 -9.19 -1.45
C ALA A 42 -15.39 -9.32 -1.74
N GLY A 43 -15.78 -9.42 -3.01
CA GLY A 43 -17.16 -9.49 -3.48
C GLY A 43 -17.98 -8.20 -3.22
N GLN A 44 -17.33 -7.09 -2.87
CA GLN A 44 -17.99 -5.80 -2.68
C GLN A 44 -16.99 -4.65 -2.87
N GLU A 45 -17.49 -3.51 -3.32
CA GLU A 45 -16.69 -2.29 -3.44
C GLU A 45 -16.41 -1.68 -2.08
N PHE A 46 -15.14 -1.40 -1.80
CA PHE A 46 -14.70 -0.69 -0.61
C PHE A 46 -13.41 0.07 -0.88
N ASN A 47 -13.03 0.97 0.02
CA ASN A 47 -11.78 1.69 -0.06
C ASN A 47 -10.63 0.85 0.50
N VAL A 48 -9.80 0.30 -0.39
CA VAL A 48 -8.60 -0.51 -0.07
C VAL A 48 -7.57 0.28 0.74
N SER A 49 -7.51 1.60 0.53
CA SER A 49 -6.63 2.50 1.29
C SER A 49 -7.10 2.71 2.73
N SER A 50 -8.35 2.36 3.08
CA SER A 50 -8.89 2.52 4.44
C SER A 50 -8.63 1.27 5.29
N PRO A 51 -7.77 1.36 6.33
CA PRO A 51 -7.47 0.22 7.19
C PRO A 51 -8.70 -0.34 7.91
N LYS A 52 -9.70 0.51 8.17
CA LYS A 52 -10.94 0.14 8.86
C LYS A 52 -11.83 -0.72 7.97
N GLN A 53 -12.15 -0.25 6.77
CA GLN A 53 -13.01 -0.99 5.84
C GLN A 53 -12.35 -2.31 5.43
N LEU A 54 -11.06 -2.27 5.09
CA LEU A 54 -10.30 -3.47 4.79
C LEU A 54 -10.37 -4.49 5.93
N GLY A 55 -10.23 -4.05 7.19
CA GLY A 55 -10.33 -4.93 8.34
C GLY A 55 -11.70 -5.61 8.48
N GLU A 56 -12.78 -4.85 8.32
CA GLU A 56 -14.15 -5.40 8.32
C GLU A 56 -14.35 -6.42 7.19
N ILE A 57 -13.81 -6.15 6.00
CA ILE A 57 -13.87 -7.08 4.85
C ILE A 57 -13.11 -8.39 5.16
N LEU A 58 -11.85 -8.28 5.59
CA LEU A 58 -10.99 -9.45 5.80
C LEU A 58 -11.50 -10.32 6.96
N PHE A 59 -11.87 -9.70 8.07
CA PHE A 59 -12.17 -10.41 9.31
C PHE A 59 -13.67 -10.68 9.52
N ASP A 60 -14.57 -9.78 9.11
CA ASP A 60 -16.02 -10.00 9.29
C ASP A 60 -16.66 -10.66 8.07
N LYS A 61 -16.27 -10.28 6.84
CA LYS A 61 -16.89 -10.82 5.60
C LYS A 61 -16.24 -12.11 5.11
N ILE A 62 -14.93 -12.11 4.92
CA ILE A 62 -14.19 -13.30 4.46
C ILE A 62 -13.99 -14.28 5.63
N GLY A 63 -13.95 -13.79 6.87
CA GLY A 63 -13.85 -14.62 8.07
C GLY A 63 -12.44 -15.14 8.34
N ILE A 64 -11.41 -14.43 7.89
CA ILE A 64 -10.02 -14.82 8.09
C ILE A 64 -9.66 -14.76 9.59
N ALA A 65 -9.00 -15.79 10.12
CA ALA A 65 -8.53 -15.78 11.50
C ALA A 65 -7.28 -14.89 11.65
N GLY A 66 -7.26 -13.99 12.63
CA GLY A 66 -6.09 -13.13 12.91
C GLY A 66 -6.40 -11.67 13.23
N GLY A 67 -7.67 -11.25 13.14
CA GLY A 67 -8.09 -9.88 13.38
C GLY A 67 -7.93 -9.46 14.84
N LYS A 68 -6.85 -8.75 15.17
CA LYS A 68 -6.68 -8.11 16.48
C LYS A 68 -7.25 -6.70 16.44
N LYS A 69 -8.26 -6.43 17.26
CA LYS A 69 -8.79 -5.07 17.42
C LYS A 69 -7.82 -4.22 18.25
N THR A 70 -7.58 -3.00 17.81
CA THR A 70 -6.84 -1.98 18.57
C THR A 70 -7.73 -1.42 19.69
N ALA A 71 -7.15 -0.62 20.58
CA ALA A 71 -7.90 0.02 21.68
C ALA A 71 -9.06 0.91 21.19
N SER A 72 -9.03 1.38 19.94
CA SER A 72 -10.10 2.15 19.30
C SER A 72 -11.21 1.28 18.67
N GLY A 73 -11.12 -0.04 18.80
CA GLY A 73 -12.10 -0.99 18.26
C GLY A 73 -11.95 -1.31 16.78
N GLN A 74 -10.95 -0.75 16.10
CA GLN A 74 -10.66 -1.04 14.69
C GLN A 74 -9.78 -2.29 14.55
N TYR A 75 -9.96 -3.06 13.49
CA TYR A 75 -9.06 -4.18 13.20
C TYR A 75 -7.68 -3.68 12.77
N GLY A 76 -6.63 -4.24 13.37
CA GLY A 76 -5.25 -3.98 12.97
C GLY A 76 -4.94 -4.67 11.65
N THR A 77 -4.91 -3.91 10.56
CA THR A 77 -4.49 -4.39 9.23
C THR A 77 -3.05 -4.01 8.92
N GLY A 78 -2.16 -4.05 9.91
CA GLY A 78 -0.74 -3.75 9.71
C GLY A 78 -0.04 -4.81 8.85
N GLU A 79 1.13 -4.46 8.30
CA GLU A 79 1.93 -5.35 7.44
C GLU A 79 2.23 -6.69 8.12
N ALA A 80 2.73 -6.67 9.35
CA ALA A 80 3.00 -7.87 10.15
C ALA A 80 1.75 -8.73 10.50
N VAL A 81 0.53 -8.19 10.34
CA VAL A 81 -0.72 -8.96 10.50
C VAL A 81 -1.12 -9.57 9.16
N LEU A 82 -1.03 -8.79 8.08
CA LEU A 82 -1.35 -9.25 6.72
C LEU A 82 -0.38 -10.34 6.24
N GLU A 83 0.91 -10.27 6.57
CA GLU A 83 1.89 -11.31 6.24
C GLU A 83 1.61 -12.66 6.90
N LYS A 84 0.86 -12.68 8.01
CA LYS A 84 0.49 -13.91 8.72
C LYS A 84 -0.78 -14.55 8.17
N ILE A 85 -1.46 -13.90 7.23
CA ILE A 85 -2.71 -14.35 6.65
C ILE A 85 -2.39 -15.09 5.35
N ASP A 86 -2.75 -16.37 5.29
CA ASP A 86 -2.61 -17.19 4.09
C ASP A 86 -3.83 -16.98 3.16
N HIS A 87 -3.94 -15.80 2.56
CA HIS A 87 -5.01 -15.47 1.61
C HIS A 87 -4.49 -14.52 0.52
N PRO A 88 -4.84 -14.73 -0.77
CA PRO A 88 -4.33 -13.90 -1.88
C PRO A 88 -4.67 -12.41 -1.73
N ILE A 89 -5.82 -12.09 -1.15
CA ILE A 89 -6.22 -10.71 -0.84
C ILE A 89 -5.20 -9.98 0.06
N ALA A 90 -4.54 -10.67 0.99
CA ALA A 90 -3.57 -10.06 1.89
C ALA A 90 -2.29 -9.68 1.14
N ALA A 91 -1.82 -10.55 0.25
CA ALA A 91 -0.68 -10.27 -0.63
C ALA A 91 -0.97 -9.09 -1.57
N ALA A 92 -2.13 -9.08 -2.24
CA ALA A 92 -2.53 -8.00 -3.14
C ALA A 92 -2.62 -6.63 -2.42
N VAL A 93 -3.11 -6.62 -1.17
CA VAL A 93 -3.18 -5.39 -0.35
C VAL A 93 -1.80 -4.92 0.10
N LEU A 94 -0.90 -5.83 0.47
CA LEU A 94 0.47 -5.49 0.83
C LEU A 94 1.20 -4.85 -0.35
N GLU A 95 1.03 -5.42 -1.54
CA GLU A 95 1.59 -4.88 -2.77
C GLU A 95 1.01 -3.51 -3.12
N HIS A 96 -0.31 -3.36 -3.03
CA HIS A 96 -1.00 -2.07 -3.23
C HIS A 96 -0.45 -0.97 -2.32
N ARG A 97 -0.26 -1.27 -1.03
CA ARG A 97 0.29 -0.32 -0.06
C ARG A 97 1.74 0.02 -0.33
N SER A 98 2.53 -0.97 -0.75
CA SER A 98 3.94 -0.78 -1.09
C SER A 98 4.08 0.17 -2.29
N LEU A 99 3.29 -0.07 -3.34
CA LEU A 99 3.24 0.79 -4.53
C LEU A 99 2.69 2.19 -4.22
N CYS A 100 1.63 2.29 -3.43
CA CYS A 100 1.09 3.59 -2.99
C CYS A 100 2.14 4.41 -2.22
N LYS A 101 2.93 3.75 -1.35
CA LYS A 101 3.99 4.42 -0.59
C LYS A 101 5.12 4.88 -1.52
N LEU A 102 5.52 4.05 -2.48
CA LEU A 102 6.56 4.39 -3.45
C LEU A 102 6.14 5.56 -4.35
N LYS A 103 4.86 5.65 -4.73
CA LYS A 103 4.34 6.75 -5.55
C LYS A 103 4.24 8.07 -4.78
N ASN A 104 4.07 8.01 -3.47
CA ASN A 104 3.80 9.17 -2.63
C ASN A 104 5.04 9.68 -1.87
N THR A 105 6.18 8.99 -2.00
CA THR A 105 7.48 9.35 -1.43
C THR A 105 8.39 9.87 -2.53
#